data_AF-A0A225WIV1-F1
#
_entry.id   AF-A0A225WIV1-F1
#
_cell.length_a   1.000
_cell.length_b   1.000
_cell.length_c   1.000
_cell.angle_alpha   90.00
_cell.angle_beta   90.00
_cell.angle_gamma   90.00
#
_symmetry.space_group_name_H-M   'P 1'
#
loop_
_entity.id
_entity.type
_entity.pdbx_description
1 polymer ?
#
loop_
_entity_poly.entity_id
_entity_poly.type
_entity_poly.pdbx_seq_one_letter_code
_entity_poly.pdbx_strand_id
1 'polypeptide(L)'
;MSRKTGISVRSYAEATLSATRSQQQPSDSAVQMQMEESERATLCTTLNTRPVSTKRKYEGYQSEFVDWCNEHHFCDGGTVTKGKLHLFLTERVVGHESKKKRKKGSIIGGSTVCGYVDAVVDLYNQQVAFRVNSNDHPRFPQVKQLIKNAQAQATATKKQNYQDRGVGSLLDGYHSEAQFRQICDAFFDLNDIRGRAAFLVSHYGLLRGENIRDLELADMFSQELDREMYLTCIALVLLIQHGKTNTFGKLQHVGFIRNKDVHLCPVGAVAFYLFERFHVDSEPFPSFQLSKDWYDIKFLCGRGRTKAISYETHKKL
;
A
#
# COMPACT_ATOMS: atom_id res chain seq x y z
N MET A 1 81.40 26.17 4.99
CA MET A 1 80.68 27.18 5.82
C MET A 1 79.98 28.16 4.88
N SER A 2 78.85 28.74 5.31
CA SER A 2 77.99 29.71 4.58
C SER A 2 77.06 29.10 3.53
N ARG A 3 75.79 29.46 3.38
CA ARG A 3 74.72 30.07 4.21
C ARG A 3 73.48 29.97 3.29
N LYS A 4 72.30 29.71 3.87
CA LYS A 4 71.01 29.74 3.18
C LYS A 4 70.75 31.12 2.57
N THR A 5 70.24 31.17 1.35
CA THR A 5 69.50 32.33 0.81
C THR A 5 68.17 31.83 0.27
N GLY A 6 67.09 32.20 0.98
CA GLY A 6 65.72 31.86 0.62
C GLY A 6 65.26 32.63 -0.62
N ILE A 7 64.49 31.94 -1.46
CA ILE A 7 63.78 32.55 -2.57
C ILE A 7 62.41 33.01 -2.07
N SER A 8 62.18 34.29 -2.27
CA SER A 8 61.05 35.12 -1.85
C SER A 8 59.72 34.69 -2.47
N VAL A 9 58.64 34.78 -1.68
CA VAL A 9 57.23 34.44 -1.95
C VAL A 9 56.57 35.42 -2.96
N ARG A 10 57.25 35.82 -4.03
CA ARG A 10 56.74 36.84 -4.98
C ARG A 10 56.68 36.45 -6.44
N SER A 11 57.01 35.21 -6.82
CA SER A 11 56.96 34.78 -8.23
C SER A 11 55.76 33.90 -8.61
N TYR A 12 54.79 33.68 -7.71
CA TYR A 12 53.58 32.92 -8.00
C TYR A 12 52.35 33.78 -8.31
N ALA A 13 52.52 35.09 -8.52
CA ALA A 13 51.41 36.02 -8.75
C ALA A 13 51.21 36.44 -10.22
N GLU A 14 52.10 36.08 -11.15
CA GLU A 14 52.05 36.64 -12.52
C GLU A 14 51.91 35.60 -13.65
N ALA A 15 51.66 34.33 -13.35
CA ALA A 15 51.44 33.28 -14.35
C ALA A 15 50.06 32.60 -14.29
N THR A 16 49.06 33.27 -13.71
CA THR A 16 47.65 32.82 -13.73
C THR A 16 46.70 33.89 -14.28
N LEU A 17 47.21 34.76 -15.14
CA LEU A 17 46.41 35.76 -15.88
C LEU A 17 46.34 35.43 -17.38
N SER A 18 46.17 34.16 -17.74
CA SER A 18 45.78 33.74 -19.10
C SER A 18 45.29 32.29 -19.10
N ALA A 19 44.26 32.02 -18.32
CA ALA A 19 43.36 30.91 -18.57
C ALA A 19 41.98 31.33 -18.09
N THR A 20 41.32 32.14 -18.92
CA THR A 20 39.89 32.46 -18.80
C THR A 20 39.11 31.16 -19.02
N ARG A 21 39.14 30.28 -18.01
CA ARG A 21 38.16 29.22 -17.87
C ARG A 21 36.93 29.94 -17.34
N SER A 22 36.13 30.46 -18.26
CA SER A 22 34.75 30.87 -18.01
C SER A 22 33.99 29.65 -17.50
N GLN A 23 34.15 29.34 -16.22
CA GLN A 23 33.12 28.68 -15.44
C GLN A 23 31.99 29.72 -15.36
N GLN A 24 31.14 29.73 -16.38
CA GLN A 24 29.84 30.36 -16.29
C GLN A 24 29.17 29.73 -15.06
N GLN A 25 29.16 30.46 -13.94
CA GLN A 25 28.23 30.14 -12.88
C GLN A 25 26.84 30.16 -13.53
N PRO A 26 26.05 29.08 -13.40
CA PRO A 26 24.71 29.07 -13.96
C PRO A 26 23.99 30.30 -13.40
N SER A 27 23.33 31.07 -14.28
CA SER A 27 22.52 32.21 -13.84
C SER A 27 21.50 31.73 -12.82
N ASP A 28 21.11 32.57 -11.86
CA ASP A 28 20.10 32.22 -10.84
C ASP A 28 18.82 31.66 -11.47
N SER A 29 18.46 32.12 -12.68
CA SER A 29 17.37 31.58 -13.48
C SER A 29 17.60 30.15 -13.99
N ALA A 30 18.82 29.81 -14.39
CA ALA A 30 19.17 28.45 -14.82
C ALA A 30 19.16 27.47 -13.64
N VAL A 31 19.65 27.89 -12.47
CA VAL A 31 19.58 27.09 -11.24
C VAL A 31 18.12 26.87 -10.82
N GLN A 32 17.30 27.92 -10.86
CA GLN A 32 15.87 27.82 -10.56
C GLN A 32 15.15 26.85 -11.52
N MET A 33 15.42 26.92 -12.83
CA MET A 33 14.84 25.97 -13.79
C MET A 33 15.24 24.51 -13.50
N GLN A 34 16.49 24.26 -13.13
CA GLN A 34 16.94 22.91 -12.75
C GLN A 34 16.22 22.38 -11.50
N MET A 35 16.01 23.24 -10.49
CA MET A 35 15.24 22.86 -9.30
C MET A 35 13.81 22.48 -9.66
N GLU A 36 13.14 23.28 -10.51
CA GLU A 36 11.77 23.00 -10.97
C GLU A 36 11.67 21.72 -11.80
N GLU A 37 12.63 21.48 -12.68
CA GLU A 37 12.67 20.25 -13.48
C GLU A 37 12.83 19.02 -12.59
N SER A 38 13.68 19.10 -11.57
CA SER A 38 13.87 18.02 -10.58
C SER A 38 12.59 17.74 -9.78
N GLU A 39 11.88 18.78 -9.33
CA GLU A 39 10.59 18.66 -8.64
C GLU A 39 9.55 17.97 -9.55
N ARG A 40 9.44 18.41 -10.81
CA ARG A 40 8.50 17.84 -11.79
C ARG A 40 8.84 16.39 -12.15
N ALA A 41 10.12 16.05 -12.32
CA ALA A 41 10.55 14.69 -12.61
C ALA A 41 10.14 13.71 -11.48
N THR A 42 10.27 14.14 -10.24
CA THR A 42 9.85 13.36 -9.05
C THR A 42 8.33 13.15 -9.03
N LEU A 43 7.56 14.21 -9.34
CA LEU A 43 6.10 14.13 -9.44
C LEU A 43 5.67 13.17 -10.57
N CYS A 44 6.24 13.31 -11.77
CA CYS A 44 5.96 12.42 -12.90
C CYS A 44 6.24 10.95 -12.57
N THR A 45 7.38 10.67 -11.92
CA THR A 45 7.72 9.32 -11.46
C THR A 45 6.68 8.79 -10.46
N THR A 46 6.23 9.63 -9.54
CA THR A 46 5.19 9.27 -8.56
C THR A 46 3.84 8.98 -9.22
N LEU A 47 3.45 9.76 -10.24
CA LEU A 47 2.22 9.54 -10.99
C LEU A 47 2.28 8.25 -11.84
N ASN A 48 3.45 7.93 -12.40
CA ASN A 48 3.66 6.76 -13.24
C ASN A 48 3.76 5.46 -12.43
N THR A 49 4.38 5.49 -11.25
CA THR A 49 4.54 4.31 -10.37
C THR A 49 3.35 4.06 -9.44
N ARG A 50 2.38 4.98 -9.42
CA ARG A 50 1.17 4.88 -8.58
C ARG A 50 0.40 3.58 -8.87
N PRO A 51 -0.06 2.87 -7.82
CA PRO A 51 -0.92 1.70 -8.01
C PRO A 51 -2.16 2.01 -8.87
N VAL A 52 -2.46 1.13 -9.83
CA VAL A 52 -3.57 1.29 -10.80
C VAL A 52 -4.91 1.55 -10.10
N SER A 53 -5.16 0.91 -8.96
CA SER A 53 -6.37 1.10 -8.16
C SER A 53 -6.48 2.52 -7.58
N THR A 54 -5.36 3.07 -7.08
CA THR A 54 -5.28 4.44 -6.58
C THR A 54 -5.41 5.44 -7.71
N LYS A 55 -4.74 5.20 -8.85
CA LYS A 55 -4.84 6.04 -10.06
C LYS A 55 -6.29 6.20 -10.51
N ARG A 56 -6.99 5.09 -10.78
CA ARG A 56 -8.41 5.09 -11.17
C ARG A 56 -9.32 5.79 -10.15
N LYS A 57 -9.06 5.57 -8.85
CA LYS A 57 -9.85 6.19 -7.78
C LYS A 57 -9.65 7.71 -7.76
N TYR A 58 -8.41 8.17 -7.86
CA TYR A 58 -8.07 9.59 -7.80
C TYR A 58 -8.58 10.30 -9.05
N GLU A 59 -8.35 9.74 -10.24
CA GLU A 59 -8.89 10.27 -11.50
C GLU A 59 -10.41 10.46 -11.42
N GLY A 60 -11.14 9.46 -10.94
CA GLY A 60 -12.60 9.58 -10.80
C GLY A 60 -13.04 10.71 -9.85
N TYR A 61 -12.33 10.94 -8.74
CA TYR A 61 -12.64 12.02 -7.81
C TYR A 61 -12.19 13.39 -8.33
N GLN A 62 -11.06 13.45 -9.02
CA GLN A 62 -10.53 14.68 -9.63
C GLN A 62 -11.42 15.15 -10.78
N SER A 63 -11.87 14.25 -11.65
CA SER A 63 -12.83 14.58 -12.72
C SER A 63 -14.12 15.14 -12.14
N GLU A 64 -14.69 14.52 -11.10
CA GLU A 64 -15.91 15.02 -10.47
C GLU A 64 -15.73 16.43 -9.87
N PHE A 65 -14.57 16.73 -9.30
CA PHE A 65 -14.25 18.08 -8.81
C PHE A 65 -14.14 19.09 -9.96
N VAL A 66 -13.47 18.73 -11.05
CA VAL A 66 -13.29 19.60 -12.23
C VAL A 66 -14.63 19.86 -12.91
N ASP A 67 -15.45 18.82 -13.09
CA ASP A 67 -16.80 18.94 -13.65
C ASP A 67 -17.67 19.88 -12.79
N TRP A 68 -17.63 19.71 -11.47
CA TRP A 68 -18.32 20.61 -10.55
C TRP A 68 -17.82 22.07 -10.65
N CYS A 69 -16.51 22.28 -10.86
CA CYS A 69 -15.97 23.62 -11.07
C CYS A 69 -16.48 24.25 -12.39
N ASN A 70 -16.61 23.43 -13.44
CA ASN A 70 -17.11 23.88 -14.74
C ASN A 70 -18.60 24.27 -14.66
N GLU A 71 -19.41 23.50 -13.92
CA GLU A 71 -20.82 23.81 -13.66
C GLU A 71 -21.01 25.12 -12.88
N HIS A 72 -20.11 25.42 -11.94
CA HIS A 72 -20.14 26.65 -11.13
C HIS A 72 -19.52 27.86 -11.84
N HIS A 73 -18.97 27.67 -13.04
CA HIS A 73 -18.38 28.72 -13.86
C HIS A 73 -17.33 29.58 -13.13
N PHE A 74 -16.49 28.96 -12.29
CA PHE A 74 -15.40 29.68 -11.62
C PHE A 74 -14.41 30.26 -12.66
N CYS A 75 -13.98 31.50 -12.46
CA CYS A 75 -13.10 32.21 -13.38
C CYS A 75 -11.72 31.56 -13.57
N ASP A 76 -11.21 30.91 -12.52
CA ASP A 76 -9.96 30.16 -12.47
C ASP A 76 -10.17 28.65 -12.76
N GLY A 77 -11.36 28.27 -13.25
CA GLY A 77 -11.70 26.92 -13.70
C GLY A 77 -11.45 25.84 -12.64
N GLY A 78 -10.79 24.76 -13.03
CA GLY A 78 -10.45 23.61 -12.16
C GLY A 78 -9.31 23.87 -11.16
N THR A 79 -8.82 25.10 -11.01
CA THR A 79 -7.78 25.43 -10.03
C THR A 79 -8.27 25.16 -8.62
N VAL A 80 -7.52 24.37 -7.85
CA VAL A 80 -7.91 23.95 -6.50
C VAL A 80 -7.65 25.06 -5.50
N THR A 81 -8.66 25.43 -4.72
CA THR A 81 -8.52 26.38 -3.61
C THR A 81 -9.11 25.81 -2.32
N LYS A 82 -8.76 26.40 -1.17
CA LYS A 82 -9.36 26.06 0.14
C LYS A 82 -10.89 26.14 0.08
N GLY A 83 -11.43 27.23 -0.47
CA GLY A 83 -12.87 27.47 -0.57
C GLY A 83 -13.57 26.47 -1.49
N LYS A 84 -13.02 26.23 -2.68
CA LYS A 84 -13.59 25.27 -3.64
C LYS A 84 -13.61 23.85 -3.10
N LEU A 85 -12.52 23.39 -2.48
CA LEU A 85 -12.49 22.06 -1.87
C LEU A 85 -13.58 21.93 -0.79
N HIS A 86 -13.70 22.92 0.10
CA HIS A 86 -14.70 22.87 1.16
C HIS A 86 -16.14 22.88 0.61
N LEU A 87 -16.42 23.76 -0.34
CA LEU A 87 -17.75 23.89 -0.96
C LEU A 87 -18.12 22.62 -1.72
N PHE A 88 -17.22 22.11 -2.56
CA PHE A 88 -17.40 20.85 -3.28
C PHE A 88 -17.74 19.68 -2.36
N LEU A 89 -16.98 19.51 -1.26
CA LEU A 89 -17.24 18.43 -0.31
C LEU A 89 -18.63 18.56 0.33
N THR A 90 -19.04 19.78 0.64
CA THR A 90 -20.34 20.06 1.28
C THR A 90 -21.49 19.81 0.32
N GLU A 91 -21.36 20.23 -0.95
CA GLU A 91 -22.44 20.16 -1.93
C GLU A 91 -22.57 18.81 -2.64
N ARG A 92 -21.45 18.10 -2.86
CA ARG A 92 -21.43 16.91 -3.73
C ARG A 92 -21.05 15.61 -3.02
N VAL A 93 -20.41 15.67 -1.85
CA VAL A 93 -19.83 14.48 -1.22
C VAL A 93 -20.48 14.15 0.12
N VAL A 94 -20.55 15.11 1.04
CA VAL A 94 -21.14 14.92 2.37
C VAL A 94 -22.66 14.84 2.25
N GLY A 95 -23.28 13.87 2.92
CA GLY A 95 -24.74 13.68 2.91
C GLY A 95 -25.30 13.02 1.64
N HIS A 96 -24.50 12.87 0.59
CA HIS A 96 -24.92 12.22 -0.66
C HIS A 96 -24.88 10.70 -0.59
N GLU A 97 -25.69 10.06 -1.43
CA GLU A 97 -25.74 8.60 -1.54
C GLU A 97 -24.54 8.04 -2.32
N SER A 98 -24.09 6.86 -1.92
CA SER A 98 -23.05 6.11 -2.63
C SER A 98 -23.54 5.66 -4.01
N LYS A 99 -22.82 6.09 -5.05
CA LYS A 99 -23.03 5.67 -6.45
C LYS A 99 -22.78 4.17 -6.70
N LYS A 100 -22.17 3.42 -5.77
CA LYS A 100 -21.91 1.98 -5.94
C LYS A 100 -23.20 1.18 -5.88
N LYS A 101 -23.48 0.35 -6.90
CA LYS A 101 -24.67 -0.53 -6.97
C LYS A 101 -24.97 -1.32 -5.68
N ARG A 102 -23.93 -1.89 -5.05
CA ARG A 102 -24.05 -2.67 -3.79
C ARG A 102 -24.35 -1.81 -2.54
N LYS A 103 -24.28 -0.49 -2.64
CA LYS A 103 -24.41 0.49 -1.54
C LYS A 103 -25.35 1.65 -1.91
N LYS A 104 -26.20 1.44 -2.92
CA LYS A 104 -27.19 2.43 -3.37
C LYS A 104 -28.14 2.73 -2.20
N GLY A 105 -28.43 4.01 -1.92
CA GLY A 105 -29.21 4.42 -0.74
C GLY A 105 -28.40 4.62 0.54
N SER A 106 -27.11 4.25 0.59
CA SER A 106 -26.28 4.51 1.78
C SER A 106 -25.52 5.82 1.66
N ILE A 107 -25.57 6.64 2.71
CA ILE A 107 -24.83 7.91 2.76
C ILE A 107 -23.32 7.64 2.70
N ILE A 108 -22.61 8.48 1.94
CA ILE A 108 -21.16 8.45 1.82
C ILE A 108 -20.51 8.61 3.20
N GLY A 109 -19.77 7.58 3.62
CA GLY A 109 -19.05 7.58 4.90
C GLY A 109 -17.78 8.43 4.88
N GLY A 110 -17.31 8.83 6.07
CA GLY A 110 -16.15 9.71 6.22
C GLY A 110 -14.84 9.20 5.59
N SER A 111 -14.66 7.88 5.41
CA SER A 111 -13.49 7.33 4.70
C SER A 111 -13.48 7.65 3.21
N THR A 112 -14.65 7.75 2.59
CA THR A 112 -14.80 8.19 1.20
C THR A 112 -14.55 9.69 1.10
N VAL A 113 -15.06 10.49 2.05
CA VAL A 113 -14.79 11.94 2.12
C VAL A 113 -13.28 12.22 2.21
N CYS A 114 -12.55 11.51 3.09
CA CYS A 114 -11.09 11.57 3.11
C CYS A 114 -10.47 11.24 1.75
N GLY A 115 -11.00 10.22 1.06
CA GLY A 115 -10.53 9.85 -0.27
C GLY A 115 -10.67 10.98 -1.30
N TYR A 116 -11.78 11.72 -1.30
CA TYR A 116 -11.94 12.91 -2.15
C TYR A 116 -10.94 14.00 -1.78
N VAL A 117 -10.77 14.27 -0.48
CA VAL A 117 -9.78 15.25 0.01
C VAL A 117 -8.38 14.89 -0.46
N ASP A 118 -7.95 13.64 -0.27
CA ASP A 118 -6.60 13.21 -0.66
C ASP A 118 -6.41 13.30 -2.19
N ALA A 119 -7.43 12.98 -2.99
CA ALA A 119 -7.38 13.09 -4.44
C ALA A 119 -7.34 14.54 -4.94
N VAL A 120 -8.10 15.46 -4.34
CA VAL A 120 -8.10 16.88 -4.72
C VAL A 120 -6.83 17.58 -4.22
N VAL A 121 -6.30 17.19 -3.06
CA VAL A 121 -4.97 17.64 -2.59
C VAL A 121 -3.87 17.15 -3.54
N ASP A 122 -3.97 15.92 -4.04
CA ASP A 122 -3.05 15.42 -5.07
C ASP A 122 -3.12 16.25 -6.35
N LEU A 123 -4.33 16.61 -6.81
CA LEU A 123 -4.50 17.52 -7.96
C LEU A 123 -3.88 18.90 -7.70
N TYR A 124 -4.07 19.46 -6.50
CA TYR A 124 -3.42 20.71 -6.09
C TYR A 124 -1.89 20.61 -6.17
N ASN A 125 -1.29 19.54 -5.64
CA ASN A 125 0.16 19.35 -5.68
C ASN A 125 0.68 19.28 -7.12
N GLN A 126 -0.07 18.63 -8.03
CA GLN A 126 0.24 18.64 -9.46
C GLN A 126 0.17 20.08 -10.01
N GLN A 127 -0.90 20.83 -9.75
CA GLN A 127 -1.05 22.21 -10.22
C GLN A 127 0.06 23.15 -9.70
N VAL A 128 0.51 23.00 -8.45
CA VAL A 128 1.62 23.76 -7.88
C VAL A 128 2.95 23.40 -8.54
N ALA A 129 3.21 22.11 -8.79
CA ALA A 129 4.43 21.65 -9.47
C ALA A 129 4.49 22.14 -10.94
N PHE A 130 3.33 22.24 -11.60
CA PHE A 130 3.20 22.86 -12.92
C PHE A 130 3.10 24.39 -12.90
N ARG A 131 3.19 25.02 -11.72
CA ARG A 131 3.11 26.48 -11.52
C ARG A 131 1.80 27.11 -12.06
N VAL A 132 0.73 26.32 -12.15
CA VAL A 132 -0.62 26.78 -12.53
C VAL A 132 -1.39 27.29 -11.32
N ASN A 133 -1.02 26.86 -10.11
CA ASN A 133 -1.70 27.23 -8.88
C ASN A 133 -0.72 27.80 -7.85
N SER A 134 -1.00 29.02 -7.38
CA SER A 134 -0.23 29.74 -6.35
C SER A 134 -1.03 29.94 -5.05
N ASN A 135 -2.20 29.32 -4.94
CA ASN A 135 -3.01 29.40 -3.73
C ASN A 135 -2.38 28.61 -2.59
N ASP A 136 -2.77 28.94 -1.35
CA ASP A 136 -2.40 28.14 -0.19
C ASP A 136 -2.96 26.71 -0.26
N HIS A 137 -2.29 25.80 0.46
CA HIS A 137 -2.68 24.41 0.56
C HIS A 137 -4.17 24.23 0.95
N PRO A 138 -4.94 23.40 0.19
CA PRO A 138 -6.40 23.35 0.31
C PRO A 138 -6.88 22.55 1.53
N ARG A 139 -6.03 21.75 2.18
CA ARG A 139 -6.37 21.02 3.41
C ARG A 139 -6.18 21.88 4.67
N PHE A 140 -7.13 22.76 4.93
CA PHE A 140 -7.14 23.69 6.07
C PHE A 140 -8.03 23.18 7.24
N PRO A 141 -8.03 23.83 8.43
CA PRO A 141 -8.70 23.32 9.63
C PRO A 141 -10.18 22.96 9.44
N GLN A 142 -10.93 23.72 8.65
CA GLN A 142 -12.35 23.52 8.40
C GLN A 142 -12.61 22.23 7.59
N VAL A 143 -11.75 21.90 6.62
CA VAL A 143 -11.83 20.60 5.92
C VAL A 143 -11.58 19.45 6.91
N LYS A 144 -10.64 19.61 7.85
CA LYS A 144 -10.43 18.60 8.91
C LYS A 144 -11.66 18.45 9.81
N GLN A 145 -12.33 19.56 10.15
CA GLN A 145 -13.57 19.53 10.93
C GLN A 145 -14.72 18.89 10.14
N LEU A 146 -14.86 19.18 8.85
CA LEU A 146 -15.88 18.57 7.98
C LEU A 146 -15.74 17.03 7.94
N ILE A 147 -14.52 16.53 7.80
CA ILE A 147 -14.24 15.08 7.88
C ILE A 147 -14.69 14.50 9.22
N LYS A 148 -14.33 15.16 10.34
CA LYS A 148 -14.73 14.72 11.69
C LYS A 148 -16.25 14.71 11.84
N ASN A 149 -16.95 15.72 11.34
CA ASN A 149 -18.40 15.81 11.39
C ASN A 149 -19.05 14.68 10.59
N ALA A 150 -18.56 14.40 9.37
CA ALA A 150 -19.05 13.28 8.56
C ALA A 150 -18.82 11.91 9.23
N GLN A 151 -17.68 11.73 9.91
CA GLN A 151 -17.40 10.51 10.69
C GLN A 151 -18.31 10.39 11.92
N ALA A 152 -18.53 11.49 12.63
CA ALA A 152 -19.42 11.55 13.79
C ALA A 152 -20.88 11.28 13.39
N GLN A 153 -21.35 11.87 12.29
CA GLN A 153 -22.67 11.61 11.72
C GLN A 153 -22.83 10.14 11.34
N ALA A 154 -21.87 9.55 10.62
CA ALA A 154 -21.91 8.13 10.30
C ALA A 154 -22.01 7.25 11.56
N THR A 155 -21.28 7.60 12.62
CA THR A 155 -21.33 6.90 13.91
C THR A 155 -22.67 7.07 14.60
N ALA A 156 -23.23 8.28 14.59
CA ALA A 156 -24.55 8.58 15.14
C ALA A 156 -25.67 7.83 14.38
N THR A 157 -25.63 7.81 13.05
CA THR A 157 -26.56 7.05 12.20
C THR A 157 -26.49 5.55 12.50
N LYS A 158 -25.28 4.98 12.61
CA LYS A 158 -25.11 3.57 13.02
C LYS A 158 -25.75 3.29 14.38
N LYS A 159 -25.56 4.20 15.34
CA LYS A 159 -26.15 4.10 16.69
C LYS A 159 -27.69 4.22 16.64
N GLN A 160 -28.25 5.15 15.87
CA GLN A 160 -29.69 5.32 15.70
C GLN A 160 -30.34 4.10 15.03
N ASN A 161 -29.64 3.50 14.07
CA ASN A 161 -30.09 2.30 13.38
C ASN A 161 -29.85 1.01 14.20
N TYR A 162 -29.40 1.13 15.46
CA TYR A 162 -29.05 0.00 16.33
C TYR A 162 -28.16 -1.04 15.64
N GLN A 163 -27.26 -0.59 14.76
CA GLN A 163 -26.32 -1.50 14.11
C GLN A 163 -25.43 -2.13 15.18
N ASP A 164 -25.32 -3.44 15.14
CA ASP A 164 -24.46 -4.18 16.05
C ASP A 164 -23.01 -3.69 15.92
N ARG A 165 -22.46 -3.30 17.06
CA ARG A 165 -21.09 -2.78 17.17
C ARG A 165 -20.05 -3.89 17.06
N GLY A 166 -20.47 -5.14 17.29
CA GLY A 166 -19.64 -6.33 17.15
C GLY A 166 -19.32 -6.67 15.70
N VAL A 167 -20.16 -6.27 14.74
CA VAL A 167 -20.01 -6.59 13.31
C VAL A 167 -18.65 -6.12 12.78
N GLY A 168 -17.90 -7.05 12.17
CA GLY A 168 -16.56 -6.82 11.65
C GLY A 168 -15.49 -6.56 12.73
N SER A 169 -15.79 -6.82 13.99
CA SER A 169 -14.82 -6.82 15.10
C SER A 169 -14.43 -8.27 15.45
N LEU A 170 -13.58 -8.44 16.46
CA LEU A 170 -13.25 -9.76 17.01
C LEU A 170 -14.49 -10.49 17.56
N LEU A 171 -15.54 -9.75 17.94
CA LEU A 171 -16.82 -10.31 18.39
C LEU A 171 -17.64 -10.97 17.26
N ASP A 172 -17.30 -10.71 16.00
CA ASP A 172 -17.93 -11.33 14.82
C ASP A 172 -17.18 -12.60 14.36
N GLY A 173 -16.16 -13.02 15.11
CA GLY A 173 -15.32 -14.19 14.84
C GLY A 173 -15.70 -15.43 15.65
N TYR A 174 -14.89 -16.49 15.54
CA TYR A 174 -14.98 -17.65 16.43
C TYR A 174 -14.45 -17.32 17.83
N HIS A 175 -15.07 -17.88 18.86
CA HIS A 175 -14.77 -17.55 20.27
C HIS A 175 -14.24 -18.71 21.09
N SER A 176 -14.23 -19.92 20.53
CA SER A 176 -13.70 -21.11 21.19
C SER A 176 -12.78 -21.89 20.26
N GLU A 177 -11.86 -22.63 20.87
CA GLU A 177 -11.01 -23.58 20.16
C GLU A 177 -11.86 -24.64 19.43
N ALA A 178 -12.98 -25.05 20.01
CA ALA A 178 -13.91 -25.99 19.38
C ALA A 178 -14.53 -25.41 18.09
N GLN A 179 -14.98 -24.14 18.09
CA GLN A 179 -15.47 -23.49 16.88
C GLN A 179 -14.36 -23.30 15.85
N PHE A 180 -13.16 -22.91 16.29
CA PHE A 180 -12.01 -22.77 15.40
C PHE A 180 -11.65 -24.10 14.74
N ARG A 181 -11.68 -25.19 15.50
CA ARG A 181 -11.48 -26.55 15.00
C ARG A 181 -12.56 -26.98 14.02
N GLN A 182 -13.83 -26.70 14.32
CA GLN A 182 -14.94 -26.98 13.39
C GLN A 182 -14.75 -26.28 12.04
N ILE A 183 -14.24 -25.04 12.02
CA ILE A 183 -13.92 -24.34 10.77
C ILE A 183 -12.77 -25.06 10.03
N CYS A 184 -11.71 -25.45 10.75
CA CYS A 184 -10.59 -26.18 10.17
C CYS A 184 -10.98 -27.56 9.62
N ASP A 185 -11.88 -28.25 10.30
CA ASP A 185 -12.42 -29.56 9.91
C ASP A 185 -13.35 -29.44 8.71
N ALA A 186 -14.17 -28.38 8.64
CA ALA A 186 -15.03 -28.12 7.49
C ALA A 186 -14.23 -27.96 6.18
N PHE A 187 -13.01 -27.41 6.22
CA PHE A 187 -12.16 -27.38 5.02
C PHE A 187 -11.75 -28.78 4.55
N PHE A 188 -11.55 -29.73 5.46
CA PHE A 188 -11.28 -31.12 5.08
C PHE A 188 -12.54 -31.78 4.49
N ASP A 189 -13.70 -31.56 5.11
CA ASP A 189 -14.98 -32.09 4.61
C ASP A 189 -15.32 -31.57 3.21
N LEU A 190 -14.99 -30.30 2.93
CA LEU A 190 -15.14 -29.66 1.62
C LEU A 190 -14.00 -29.97 0.65
N ASN A 191 -12.98 -30.71 1.08
CA ASN A 191 -11.75 -30.97 0.33
C ASN A 191 -11.09 -29.68 -0.23
N ASP A 192 -11.08 -28.61 0.57
CA ASP A 192 -10.48 -27.33 0.23
C ASP A 192 -9.19 -27.10 1.06
N ILE A 193 -8.16 -27.87 0.72
CA ILE A 193 -6.85 -27.81 1.39
C ILE A 193 -6.17 -26.46 1.14
N ARG A 194 -6.36 -25.85 -0.04
CA ARG A 194 -5.89 -24.50 -0.34
C ARG A 194 -6.55 -23.44 0.56
N GLY A 195 -7.86 -23.50 0.73
CA GLY A 195 -8.62 -22.63 1.64
C GLY A 195 -8.16 -22.79 3.07
N ARG A 196 -7.96 -24.04 3.51
CA ARG A 196 -7.40 -24.34 4.84
C ARG A 196 -6.03 -23.72 5.06
N ALA A 197 -5.12 -23.86 4.09
CA ALA A 197 -3.79 -23.26 4.17
C ALA A 197 -3.86 -21.74 4.20
N ALA A 198 -4.69 -21.12 3.36
CA ALA A 198 -4.91 -19.67 3.34
C ALA A 198 -5.44 -19.16 4.70
N PHE A 199 -6.43 -19.87 5.27
CA PHE A 199 -7.05 -19.52 6.55
C PHE A 199 -6.06 -19.64 7.71
N LEU A 200 -5.39 -20.79 7.87
CA LEU A 200 -4.50 -21.02 9.00
C LEU A 200 -3.25 -20.14 8.95
N VAL A 201 -2.63 -19.98 7.78
CA VAL A 201 -1.48 -19.08 7.64
C VAL A 201 -1.87 -17.63 7.90
N SER A 202 -3.05 -17.21 7.45
CA SER A 202 -3.55 -15.85 7.75
C SER A 202 -3.87 -15.66 9.23
N HIS A 203 -4.44 -16.66 9.88
CA HIS A 203 -4.78 -16.59 11.30
C HIS A 203 -3.53 -16.51 12.18
N TYR A 204 -2.62 -17.48 12.06
CA TYR A 204 -1.41 -17.53 12.87
C TYR A 204 -0.42 -16.42 12.52
N GLY A 205 -0.41 -15.99 11.25
CA GLY A 205 0.43 -14.87 10.82
C GLY A 205 -0.19 -13.49 11.00
N LEU A 206 -1.44 -13.39 11.49
CA LEU A 206 -2.22 -12.14 11.55
C LEU A 206 -2.18 -11.35 10.24
N LEU A 207 -2.22 -12.08 9.12
CA LEU A 207 -2.02 -11.51 7.79
C LEU A 207 -3.30 -10.87 7.29
N ARG A 208 -3.12 -9.80 6.51
CA ARG A 208 -4.20 -9.32 5.65
C ARG A 208 -4.39 -10.27 4.49
N GLY A 209 -5.62 -10.33 4.00
CA GLY A 209 -5.96 -11.13 2.83
C GLY A 209 -5.15 -10.76 1.58
N GLU A 210 -4.61 -9.53 1.45
CA GLU A 210 -3.70 -9.19 0.35
C GLU A 210 -2.33 -9.87 0.49
N ASN A 211 -1.73 -9.81 1.67
CA ASN A 211 -0.40 -10.37 1.93
C ASN A 211 -0.35 -11.87 1.60
N ILE A 212 -1.34 -12.65 2.03
CA ILE A 212 -1.37 -14.10 1.78
C ILE A 212 -1.62 -14.45 0.31
N ARG A 213 -2.35 -13.60 -0.44
CA ARG A 213 -2.58 -13.82 -1.87
C ARG A 213 -1.35 -13.53 -2.70
N ASP A 214 -0.63 -12.48 -2.31
CA ASP A 214 0.56 -12.02 -3.03
C ASP A 214 1.82 -12.79 -2.61
N LEU A 215 1.76 -13.57 -1.52
CA LEU A 215 2.85 -14.40 -1.00
C LEU A 215 3.43 -15.34 -2.07
N GLU A 216 4.74 -15.29 -2.24
CA GLU A 216 5.52 -16.17 -3.11
C GLU A 216 6.18 -17.29 -2.31
N LEU A 217 6.54 -18.38 -2.99
CA LEU A 217 7.30 -19.46 -2.34
C LEU A 217 8.67 -18.98 -1.87
N ALA A 218 9.28 -18.01 -2.56
CA ALA A 218 10.55 -17.40 -2.17
C ALA A 218 10.48 -16.53 -0.92
N ASP A 219 9.27 -16.10 -0.53
CA ASP A 219 9.06 -15.37 0.72
C ASP A 219 9.00 -16.30 1.94
N MET A 220 9.04 -17.62 1.74
CA MET A 220 8.87 -18.63 2.79
C MET A 220 10.19 -19.34 3.07
N PHE A 221 10.60 -19.40 4.34
CA PHE A 221 11.77 -20.17 4.76
C PHE A 221 11.58 -20.81 6.13
N SER A 222 12.29 -21.90 6.38
CA SER A 222 12.33 -22.54 7.70
C SER A 222 13.49 -21.98 8.52
N GLN A 223 13.23 -21.65 9.79
CA GLN A 223 14.24 -21.25 10.75
C GLN A 223 14.24 -22.23 11.92
N GLU A 224 15.39 -22.82 12.20
CA GLU A 224 15.59 -23.57 13.43
C GLU A 224 15.67 -22.59 14.61
N LEU A 225 14.88 -22.86 15.66
CA LEU A 225 14.85 -22.07 16.87
C LEU A 225 15.77 -22.71 17.91
N ASP A 226 16.93 -22.08 18.11
CA ASP A 226 17.92 -22.52 19.09
C ASP A 226 17.33 -22.49 20.51
N ARG A 227 17.64 -23.53 21.30
CA ARG A 227 17.29 -23.67 22.73
C ARG A 227 15.82 -23.91 23.04
N GLU A 228 14.97 -24.26 22.08
CA GLU A 228 13.62 -24.76 22.36
C GLU A 228 13.64 -26.26 22.78
N MET A 229 14.06 -26.53 24.02
CA MET A 229 13.90 -27.83 24.71
C MET A 229 14.55 -29.05 24.01
N TYR A 230 14.10 -30.28 24.36
CA TYR A 230 14.70 -31.57 23.97
C TYR A 230 14.52 -31.98 22.50
N LEU A 231 13.75 -31.24 21.70
CA LEU A 231 13.43 -31.56 20.31
C LEU A 231 13.71 -30.36 19.42
N THR A 232 14.23 -30.60 18.21
CA THR A 232 14.43 -29.55 17.21
C THR A 232 13.11 -28.84 16.88
N CYS A 233 13.03 -27.54 17.19
CA CYS A 233 11.90 -26.70 16.85
C CYS A 233 12.18 -25.93 15.56
N ILE A 234 11.33 -26.12 14.55
CA ILE A 234 11.41 -25.44 13.26
C ILE A 234 10.21 -24.50 13.15
N ALA A 235 10.50 -23.21 12.99
CA ALA A 235 9.50 -22.21 12.63
C ALA A 235 9.43 -22.07 11.11
N LEU A 236 8.22 -21.97 10.58
CA LEU A 236 8.01 -21.48 9.23
C LEU A 236 7.90 -19.95 9.30
N VAL A 237 8.73 -19.26 8.53
CA VAL A 237 8.82 -17.80 8.52
C VAL A 237 8.43 -17.28 7.14
N LEU A 238 7.63 -16.22 7.14
CA LEU A 238 7.21 -15.46 5.98
C LEU A 238 7.90 -14.09 5.97
N LEU A 239 8.43 -13.72 4.81
CA LEU A 239 8.93 -12.38 4.53
C LEU A 239 7.81 -11.54 3.90
N ILE A 240 7.53 -10.39 4.50
CA ILE A 240 6.55 -9.44 3.97
C ILE A 240 7.28 -8.14 3.71
N GLN A 241 7.60 -7.91 2.44
CA GLN A 241 8.24 -6.67 2.00
C GLN A 241 7.21 -5.67 1.47
N HIS A 242 6.12 -6.15 0.87
CA HIS A 242 5.10 -5.31 0.27
C HIS A 242 3.72 -5.56 0.87
N GLY A 243 2.94 -4.49 0.98
CA GLY A 243 1.55 -4.54 1.45
C GLY A 243 0.97 -3.14 1.49
N LYS A 244 -0.35 -3.00 1.62
CA LYS A 244 -0.99 -1.66 1.52
C LYS A 244 -0.50 -0.66 2.56
N THR A 245 -0.10 -1.13 3.74
CA THR A 245 0.50 -0.29 4.80
C THR A 245 2.03 -0.34 4.83
N ASN A 246 2.64 -1.14 3.96
CA ASN A 246 4.09 -1.27 3.83
C ASN A 246 4.52 -0.81 2.42
N THR A 247 4.23 0.46 2.12
CA THR A 247 4.45 1.03 0.79
C THR A 247 5.93 1.15 0.43
N PHE A 248 6.80 1.24 1.43
CA PHE A 248 8.24 1.48 1.26
C PHE A 248 9.12 0.22 1.36
N GLY A 249 8.54 -0.98 1.36
CA GLY A 249 9.36 -2.18 1.31
C GLY A 249 9.99 -2.59 2.65
N LYS A 250 9.51 -2.08 3.79
CA LYS A 250 10.14 -2.37 5.09
C LYS A 250 10.04 -3.86 5.37
N LEU A 251 11.17 -4.55 5.53
CA LEU A 251 11.17 -5.98 5.80
C LEU A 251 10.40 -6.30 7.09
N GLN A 252 9.37 -7.14 7.00
CA GLN A 252 8.62 -7.69 8.11
C GLN A 252 8.74 -9.21 8.10
N HIS A 253 8.88 -9.80 9.29
CA HIS A 253 8.93 -11.25 9.47
C HIS A 253 7.68 -11.69 10.21
N VAL A 254 7.09 -12.80 9.76
CA VAL A 254 5.97 -13.45 10.44
C VAL A 254 6.31 -14.93 10.59
N GLY A 255 6.46 -15.39 11.82
CA GLY A 255 6.84 -16.77 12.12
C GLY A 255 5.73 -17.52 12.83
N PHE A 256 5.53 -18.79 12.48
CA PHE A 256 4.66 -19.70 13.22
C PHE A 256 5.27 -21.11 13.27
N ILE A 257 5.02 -21.79 14.39
CA ILE A 257 5.54 -23.13 14.69
C ILE A 257 4.44 -24.19 14.54
N ARG A 258 4.81 -25.47 14.63
CA ARG A 258 3.85 -26.58 14.62
C ARG A 258 2.91 -26.50 15.82
N ASN A 259 1.61 -26.58 15.56
CA ASN A 259 0.62 -26.76 16.61
C ASN A 259 0.67 -28.21 17.13
N LYS A 260 0.44 -28.41 18.43
CA LYS A 260 0.26 -29.73 19.04
C LYS A 260 -0.92 -30.48 18.44
N ASP A 261 -1.99 -29.75 18.09
CA ASP A 261 -3.14 -30.29 17.39
C ASP A 261 -2.93 -30.20 15.86
N VAL A 262 -2.93 -31.35 15.20
CA VAL A 262 -2.72 -31.47 13.75
C VAL A 262 -3.80 -30.74 12.95
N HIS A 263 -5.02 -30.70 13.46
CA HIS A 263 -6.16 -30.04 12.79
C HIS A 263 -6.01 -28.52 12.76
N LEU A 264 -5.25 -27.96 13.71
CA LEU A 264 -5.00 -26.53 13.85
C LEU A 264 -3.58 -26.14 13.39
N CYS A 265 -2.79 -27.08 12.88
CA CYS A 265 -1.38 -26.84 12.60
C CYS A 265 -1.17 -26.04 11.30
N PRO A 266 -0.63 -24.81 11.36
CA PRO A 266 -0.39 -24.01 10.15
C PRO A 266 0.73 -24.59 9.28
N VAL A 267 1.79 -25.12 9.89
CA VAL A 267 2.88 -25.81 9.16
C VAL A 267 2.35 -27.06 8.47
N GLY A 268 1.49 -27.83 9.14
CA GLY A 268 0.83 -29.00 8.55
C GLY A 268 -0.11 -28.63 7.40
N ALA A 269 -0.85 -27.51 7.53
CA ALA A 269 -1.70 -27.01 6.44
C ALA A 269 -0.91 -26.62 5.20
N VAL A 270 0.24 -25.93 5.38
CA VAL A 270 1.16 -25.63 4.28
C VAL A 270 1.69 -26.92 3.65
N ALA A 271 2.12 -27.89 4.45
CA ALA A 271 2.66 -29.16 3.95
C ALA A 271 1.63 -29.95 3.13
N PHE A 272 0.39 -30.10 3.64
CA PHE A 272 -0.67 -30.80 2.91
C PHE A 272 -1.02 -30.11 1.60
N TYR A 273 -1.11 -28.78 1.59
CA TYR A 273 -1.39 -28.03 0.37
C TYR A 273 -0.27 -28.15 -0.66
N LEU A 274 1.01 -28.06 -0.25
CA LEU A 274 2.14 -28.25 -1.19
C LEU A 274 2.21 -29.69 -1.71
N PHE A 275 1.86 -30.68 -0.88
CA PHE A 275 1.76 -32.07 -1.29
C PHE A 275 0.64 -32.29 -2.30
N GLU A 276 -0.57 -31.79 -2.01
CA GLU A 276 -1.69 -31.81 -2.96
C GLU A 276 -1.27 -31.18 -4.30
N ARG A 277 -0.70 -29.98 -4.25
CA ARG A 277 -0.32 -29.22 -5.43
C ARG A 277 0.72 -29.92 -6.32
N PHE A 278 1.81 -30.43 -5.75
CA PHE A 278 2.91 -30.98 -6.55
C PHE A 278 2.83 -32.49 -6.78
N HIS A 279 2.23 -33.22 -5.84
CA HIS A 279 2.17 -34.68 -5.92
C HIS A 279 0.82 -35.20 -6.40
N VAL A 280 -0.29 -34.63 -5.94
CA VAL A 280 -1.64 -35.10 -6.30
C VAL A 280 -2.09 -34.45 -7.62
N ASP A 281 -2.07 -33.12 -7.70
CA ASP A 281 -2.45 -32.35 -8.88
C ASP A 281 -1.37 -32.40 -9.99
N SER A 282 -0.22 -32.98 -9.68
CA SER A 282 0.91 -33.13 -10.62
C SER A 282 1.39 -31.80 -11.21
N GLU A 283 1.29 -30.69 -10.47
CA GLU A 283 1.94 -29.44 -10.88
C GLU A 283 3.47 -29.68 -10.96
N PRO A 284 4.15 -29.25 -12.05
CA PRO A 284 5.58 -29.41 -12.16
C PRO A 284 6.31 -28.78 -10.97
N PHE A 285 7.09 -29.60 -10.26
CA PHE A 285 7.86 -29.13 -9.12
C PHE A 285 8.83 -28.01 -9.54
N PRO A 286 9.01 -26.95 -8.73
CA PRO A 286 9.89 -25.84 -9.08
C PRO A 286 11.33 -26.29 -9.32
N SER A 287 11.97 -25.73 -10.35
CA SER A 287 13.42 -25.84 -10.52
C SER A 287 14.10 -24.89 -9.55
N PHE A 288 15.05 -25.39 -8.76
CA PHE A 288 15.90 -24.59 -7.88
C PHE A 288 17.27 -24.27 -8.49
N GLN A 289 17.45 -24.46 -9.80
CA GLN A 289 18.71 -24.17 -10.48
C GLN A 289 18.98 -22.66 -10.55
N LEU A 290 17.97 -21.86 -10.91
CA LEU A 290 18.07 -20.41 -11.01
C LEU A 290 16.91 -19.76 -10.25
N SER A 291 17.17 -18.63 -9.58
CA SER A 291 16.13 -17.90 -8.82
C SER A 291 14.90 -17.55 -9.67
N LYS A 292 15.11 -17.15 -10.93
CA LYS A 292 14.02 -16.82 -11.88
C LYS A 292 13.06 -17.98 -12.15
N ASP A 293 13.47 -19.23 -11.88
CA ASP A 293 12.65 -20.40 -12.19
C ASP A 293 11.58 -20.64 -11.11
N TRP A 294 11.72 -20.04 -9.92
CA TRP A 294 10.81 -20.31 -8.79
C TRP A 294 10.40 -19.11 -7.94
N TYR A 295 11.11 -17.97 -8.01
CA TYR A 295 10.80 -16.79 -7.18
C TYR A 295 9.39 -16.26 -7.45
N ASP A 296 8.97 -16.20 -8.71
CA ASP A 296 7.64 -15.67 -9.08
C ASP A 296 6.49 -16.66 -8.81
N ILE A 297 6.77 -17.86 -8.29
CA ILE A 297 5.75 -18.86 -8.02
C ILE A 297 4.98 -18.46 -6.76
N LYS A 298 3.67 -18.26 -6.91
CA LYS A 298 2.78 -17.92 -5.80
C LYS A 298 2.57 -19.12 -4.90
N PHE A 299 2.45 -18.86 -3.60
CA PHE A 299 2.02 -19.85 -2.64
C PHE A 299 0.58 -20.29 -2.96
N LEU A 300 -0.38 -19.36 -2.93
CA LEU A 300 -1.76 -19.60 -3.35
C LEU A 300 -1.93 -19.40 -4.85
N CYS A 301 -2.15 -20.49 -5.60
CA CYS A 301 -2.27 -20.44 -7.05
C CYS A 301 -3.65 -19.96 -7.52
N GLY A 302 -3.64 -18.92 -8.35
CA GLY A 302 -4.78 -18.44 -9.12
C GLY A 302 -4.96 -19.22 -10.42
N ARG A 303 -5.20 -18.50 -11.52
CA ARG A 303 -5.36 -19.10 -12.86
C ARG A 303 -4.06 -19.70 -13.42
N GLY A 304 -2.93 -19.42 -12.79
CA GLY A 304 -1.62 -19.96 -13.15
C GLY A 304 -0.66 -19.79 -11.97
N ARG A 305 0.45 -20.56 -11.98
CA ARG A 305 1.34 -20.67 -10.81
C ARG A 305 2.02 -19.38 -10.38
N THR A 306 2.16 -18.41 -11.28
CA THR A 306 2.76 -17.09 -11.00
C THR A 306 1.73 -15.98 -10.77
N LYS A 307 0.43 -16.34 -10.73
CA LYS A 307 -0.66 -15.38 -10.56
C LYS A 307 -1.36 -15.60 -9.23
N ALA A 308 -1.46 -14.54 -8.45
CA ALA A 308 -2.20 -14.54 -7.20
C ALA A 308 -3.68 -14.90 -7.42
N ILE A 309 -4.30 -15.56 -6.44
CA ILE A 309 -5.75 -15.76 -6.45
C ILE A 309 -6.47 -14.41 -6.43
N SER A 310 -7.66 -14.35 -7.04
CA SER A 310 -8.43 -13.10 -7.03
C SER A 310 -9.03 -12.82 -5.65
N TYR A 311 -9.30 -11.54 -5.34
CA TYR A 311 -10.01 -11.16 -4.11
C TYR A 311 -11.37 -11.87 -3.99
N GLU A 312 -12.12 -11.95 -5.08
CA GLU A 312 -13.45 -12.59 -5.08
C GLU A 312 -13.36 -14.11 -4.91
N THR A 313 -12.27 -14.74 -5.37
CA THR A 313 -11.99 -16.16 -5.10
C THR A 313 -11.68 -16.34 -3.63
N HIS A 314 -10.73 -15.57 -3.09
CA HIS A 314 -10.33 -15.67 -1.68
C HIS A 314 -11.49 -15.36 -0.72
N LYS A 315 -12.36 -14.41 -1.06
CA LYS A 315 -13.54 -14.10 -0.24
C LYS A 315 -14.54 -15.27 -0.14
N LYS A 316 -14.54 -16.17 -1.12
CA LYS A 316 -15.43 -17.34 -1.17
C LYS A 316 -14.81 -18.60 -0.56
N LEU A 317 -13.50 -18.58 -0.28
CA LEU A 317 -12.84 -19.58 0.56
C LEU A 317 -13.28 -19.35 2.01
#